data_AF-A0A924D4S4-F1
#
_entry.id   AF-A0A924D4S4-F1
#
_cell.length_a   1.000
_cell.length_b   1.000
_cell.length_c   1.000
_cell.angle_alpha   90.00
_cell.angle_beta   90.00
_cell.angle_gamma   90.00
#
_symmetry.space_group_name_H-M   'P 1'
#
loop_
_entity.id
_entity.type
_entity.pdbx_description
1 polymer ?
#
loop_
_entity_poly.entity_id
_entity_poly.type
_entity_poly.pdbx_seq_one_letter_code
_entity_poly.pdbx_strand_id
1 'polypeptide(L)'
;MKHKNILLELIKADDVVAFGNWIKLHSELEQVEIMKEFKQMSLHNMFKSQNFSGAETIKKYTKSIETFEKTIHATIELKAILEKVQEVKGNALQRLARSSKENKQEIINSIINNDENATARKALAIQIIAIEKELGIYDADFWSPIL
;
A
#
# COMPACT_ATOMS: atom_id res chain seq x y z
N MET A 1 -8.75 15.31 -26.11
CA MET A 1 -7.52 14.52 -26.29
C MET A 1 -6.35 15.33 -25.78
N LYS A 2 -5.92 15.05 -24.56
CA LYS A 2 -4.84 15.73 -23.83
C LYS A 2 -3.49 15.55 -24.52
N HIS A 3 -3.26 14.41 -25.17
CA HIS A 3 -1.96 14.03 -25.71
C HIS A 3 -1.87 14.12 -27.25
N LYS A 4 -2.90 14.66 -27.90
CA LYS A 4 -3.09 14.64 -29.36
C LYS A 4 -1.86 15.08 -30.18
N ASN A 5 -1.20 16.17 -29.81
CA ASN A 5 -0.11 16.74 -30.61
C ASN A 5 1.12 15.84 -30.62
N ILE A 6 1.54 15.36 -29.45
CA ILE A 6 2.67 14.43 -29.30
C ILE A 6 2.34 13.08 -29.96
N LEU A 7 1.10 12.60 -29.81
CA LEU A 7 0.64 11.39 -30.50
C LEU A 7 0.75 11.53 -32.02
N LEU A 8 0.35 12.67 -32.58
CA LEU A 8 0.47 12.93 -34.02
C LEU A 8 1.93 12.98 -34.49
N GLU A 9 2.83 13.56 -33.70
CA GLU A 9 4.26 13.61 -34.02
C GLU A 9 4.88 12.21 -34.02
N LEU A 10 4.60 11.41 -32.98
CA LEU A 10 5.11 10.04 -32.85
C LEU A 10 4.54 9.11 -33.93
N ILE A 11 3.26 9.27 -34.29
CA ILE A 11 2.65 8.53 -35.41
C ILE A 11 3.31 8.88 -36.74
N LYS A 12 3.57 10.17 -37.00
CA LYS A 12 4.22 10.61 -38.24
C LYS A 12 5.66 10.15 -38.35
N ALA A 13 6.34 10.02 -37.21
CA ALA A 13 7.71 9.51 -37.15
C ALA A 13 7.81 8.00 -37.37
N ASP A 14 6.68 7.27 -37.31
CA ASP A 14 6.60 5.80 -37.38
C ASP A 14 7.56 5.08 -36.41
N ASP A 15 7.87 5.73 -35.28
CA ASP A 15 8.82 5.23 -34.30
C ASP A 15 8.09 4.63 -33.09
N VAL A 16 7.86 3.32 -33.18
CA VAL A 16 7.21 2.51 -32.14
C VAL A 16 8.02 2.49 -30.84
N VAL A 17 9.36 2.60 -30.92
CA VAL A 17 10.24 2.58 -29.76
C VAL A 17 10.15 3.90 -29.00
N ALA A 18 10.22 5.03 -29.71
CA ALA A 18 10.02 6.35 -29.12
C ALA A 18 8.63 6.47 -28.48
N PHE A 19 7.59 5.95 -29.15
CA PHE A 19 6.23 5.90 -28.61
C PHE A 19 6.14 5.09 -27.32
N GLY A 20 6.70 3.88 -27.30
CA GLY A 20 6.73 3.03 -26.11
C GLY A 20 7.50 3.64 -24.95
N ASN A 21 8.65 4.29 -25.23
CA ASN A 21 9.44 4.96 -24.21
C ASN A 21 8.71 6.18 -23.64
N TRP A 22 8.04 6.96 -24.49
CA TRP A 22 7.27 8.12 -24.05
C TRP A 22 6.08 7.75 -23.16
N ILE A 23 5.34 6.68 -23.49
CA ILE A 23 4.26 6.15 -22.64
C ILE A 23 4.79 5.83 -21.24
N LYS A 24 5.93 5.13 -21.15
CA LYS A 24 6.52 4.70 -19.87
C LYS A 24 6.94 5.84 -18.94
N LEU A 25 7.04 7.07 -19.44
CA LEU A 25 7.33 8.24 -18.59
C LEU A 25 6.13 8.70 -17.76
N HIS A 26 4.93 8.16 -18.02
CA HIS A 26 3.71 8.56 -17.37
C HIS A 26 3.26 7.55 -16.32
N SER A 27 2.40 7.99 -15.39
CA SER A 27 1.76 7.09 -14.42
C SER A 27 0.93 6.02 -15.13
N GLU A 28 0.75 4.84 -14.52
CA GLU A 28 0.02 3.73 -15.14
C GLU A 28 -1.40 4.12 -15.58
N LEU A 29 -2.10 4.95 -14.79
CA LEU A 29 -3.42 5.50 -15.16
C LEU A 29 -3.35 6.42 -16.39
N GLU A 30 -2.32 7.24 -16.47
CA GLU A 30 -2.11 8.12 -17.61
C GLU A 30 -1.67 7.35 -18.86
N GLN A 31 -0.94 6.24 -18.70
CA GLN A 31 -0.64 5.31 -19.80
C GLN A 31 -1.94 4.75 -20.41
N VAL A 32 -2.91 4.34 -19.58
CA VAL A 32 -4.23 3.87 -20.06
C VAL A 32 -4.93 4.96 -20.88
N GLU A 33 -4.96 6.19 -20.39
CA GLU A 33 -5.60 7.30 -21.09
C GLU A 33 -4.90 7.63 -22.42
N ILE A 34 -3.57 7.63 -22.44
CA ILE A 34 -2.78 7.77 -23.66
C ILE A 34 -3.13 6.67 -24.67
N MET A 35 -3.20 5.41 -24.23
CA MET A 35 -3.55 4.28 -25.09
C MET A 35 -4.99 4.37 -25.64
N LYS A 36 -5.94 4.85 -24.82
CA LYS A 36 -7.33 5.11 -25.25
C LYS A 36 -7.39 6.23 -26.29
N GLU A 37 -6.65 7.32 -26.10
CA GLU A 37 -6.57 8.43 -27.07
C GLU A 37 -5.96 7.96 -28.40
N PHE A 38 -4.86 7.20 -28.34
CA PHE A 38 -4.23 6.61 -29.52
C PHE A 38 -5.19 5.69 -30.29
N LYS A 39 -5.97 4.86 -29.57
CA LYS A 39 -7.02 4.03 -30.17
C LYS A 39 -8.06 4.89 -30.90
N GLN A 40 -8.57 5.94 -30.27
CA GLN A 40 -9.57 6.83 -30.87
C GLN A 40 -9.05 7.49 -32.14
N MET A 41 -7.80 7.96 -32.13
CA MET A 41 -7.16 8.55 -33.32
C MET A 41 -7.00 7.54 -34.44
N SER A 42 -6.55 6.31 -34.11
CA SER A 42 -6.41 5.23 -35.07
C SER A 42 -7.75 4.85 -35.71
N LEU A 43 -8.81 4.71 -34.90
CA LEU A 43 -10.17 4.46 -35.39
C LEU A 43 -10.66 5.59 -36.31
N HIS A 44 -10.48 6.85 -35.89
CA HIS A 44 -10.88 8.00 -36.70
C HIS A 44 -10.20 8.00 -38.07
N ASN A 45 -8.89 7.72 -38.12
CA ASN A 45 -8.13 7.62 -39.37
C ASN A 45 -8.58 6.44 -40.22
N MET A 46 -8.90 5.29 -39.61
CA MET A 46 -9.40 4.10 -40.29
C MET A 46 -10.73 4.38 -41.00
N PHE A 47 -11.67 5.01 -40.31
CA PHE A 47 -12.96 5.41 -40.90
C PHE A 47 -12.80 6.49 -41.97
N LYS A 48 -11.95 7.49 -41.74
CA LYS A 48 -11.71 8.58 -42.70
C LYS A 48 -11.06 8.08 -44.00
N SER A 49 -10.12 7.15 -43.90
CA SER A 49 -9.40 6.58 -45.05
C SER A 49 -10.13 5.41 -45.71
N GLN A 50 -11.21 4.90 -45.10
CA GLN A 50 -11.89 3.67 -45.46
C GLN A 50 -10.96 2.44 -45.52
N ASN A 51 -9.79 2.50 -44.88
CA ASN A 51 -8.82 1.42 -44.85
C ASN A 51 -8.94 0.65 -43.53
N PHE A 52 -9.60 -0.50 -43.55
CA PHE A 52 -9.87 -1.34 -42.37
C PHE A 52 -8.85 -2.45 -42.13
N SER A 53 -7.70 -2.44 -42.82
CA SER A 53 -6.65 -3.47 -42.67
C SER A 53 -6.17 -3.67 -41.22
N GLY A 54 -6.24 -2.64 -40.38
CA GLY A 54 -5.86 -2.68 -38.97
C GLY A 54 -6.98 -3.02 -37.97
N ALA A 55 -8.21 -3.32 -38.42
CA ALA A 55 -9.37 -3.45 -37.52
C ALA A 55 -9.20 -4.53 -36.44
N GLU A 56 -8.66 -5.70 -36.80
CA GLU A 56 -8.39 -6.78 -35.84
C GLU A 56 -7.27 -6.41 -34.86
N THR A 57 -6.25 -5.68 -35.31
CA THR A 57 -5.19 -5.15 -34.44
C THR A 57 -5.78 -4.19 -33.40
N ILE A 58 -6.64 -3.27 -33.82
CA ILE A 58 -7.31 -2.32 -32.92
C ILE A 58 -8.23 -3.04 -31.92
N LYS A 59 -8.92 -4.09 -32.35
CA LYS A 59 -9.77 -4.90 -31.47
C LYS A 59 -8.94 -5.62 -30.39
N LYS A 60 -7.84 -6.27 -30.78
CA LYS A 60 -6.92 -6.90 -29.81
C LYS A 60 -6.32 -5.86 -28.85
N TYR A 61 -5.89 -4.73 -29.38
CA TYR A 61 -5.35 -3.62 -28.60
C TYR A 61 -6.37 -3.07 -27.59
N THR A 62 -7.64 -2.96 -27.98
CA THR A 62 -8.74 -2.55 -27.07
C THR A 62 -8.83 -3.48 -25.86
N LYS A 63 -8.82 -4.80 -26.09
CA LYS A 63 -8.86 -5.78 -25.00
C LYS A 63 -7.63 -5.69 -24.09
N SER A 64 -6.46 -5.41 -24.66
CA SER A 64 -5.23 -5.19 -23.88
C SER A 64 -5.33 -3.96 -22.98
N ILE A 65 -5.86 -2.84 -23.48
CA ILE A 65 -6.10 -1.62 -22.68
C ILE A 65 -7.02 -1.93 -21.50
N GLU A 66 -8.17 -2.57 -21.78
CA GLU A 66 -9.16 -2.88 -20.73
C GLU A 66 -8.59 -3.82 -19.66
N THR A 67 -7.77 -4.79 -20.08
CA THR A 67 -7.12 -5.72 -19.14
C THR A 67 -6.10 -4.97 -18.28
N PHE A 68 -5.28 -4.11 -18.89
CA PHE A 68 -4.29 -3.32 -18.18
C PHE A 68 -4.93 -2.35 -17.18
N GLU A 69 -5.99 -1.63 -17.60
CA GLU A 69 -6.77 -0.73 -16.75
C GLU A 69 -7.34 -1.47 -15.52
N LYS A 70 -7.92 -2.65 -15.72
CA LYS A 70 -8.41 -3.49 -14.60
C LYS A 70 -7.29 -3.89 -13.64
N THR A 71 -6.12 -4.27 -14.16
CA THR A 71 -4.98 -4.63 -13.32
C THR A 71 -4.46 -3.45 -12.50
N ILE A 72 -4.42 -2.25 -13.09
CA ILE A 72 -4.00 -1.03 -12.37
C ILE A 72 -4.98 -0.72 -11.25
N HIS A 73 -6.29 -0.73 -11.53
CA HIS A 73 -7.30 -0.48 -10.51
C HIS A 73 -7.21 -1.49 -9.36
N ALA A 74 -7.11 -2.78 -9.66
CA ALA A 74 -6.95 -3.81 -8.64
C ALA A 74 -5.67 -3.60 -7.79
N THR A 75 -4.58 -3.15 -8.42
CA THR A 75 -3.32 -2.86 -7.72
C THR A 75 -3.47 -1.66 -6.78
N ILE A 76 -4.14 -0.59 -7.23
CA ILE A 76 -4.40 0.61 -6.42
C ILE A 76 -5.28 0.25 -5.22
N GLU A 77 -6.34 -0.54 -5.43
CA GLU A 77 -7.22 -1.01 -4.37
C GLU A 77 -6.46 -1.86 -3.34
N LEU A 78 -5.63 -2.80 -3.80
CA LEU A 78 -4.82 -3.63 -2.92
C LEU A 78 -3.80 -2.81 -2.11
N LYS A 79 -3.18 -1.79 -2.70
CA LYS A 79 -2.29 -0.86 -1.98
C LYS A 79 -3.03 -0.11 -0.88
N ALA A 80 -4.21 0.44 -1.19
CA ALA A 80 -5.03 1.14 -0.20
C ALA A 80 -5.48 0.21 0.95
N ILE A 81 -5.84 -1.04 0.64
CA ILE A 81 -6.16 -2.05 1.65
C ILE A 81 -4.94 -2.34 2.53
N LEU A 82 -3.77 -2.53 1.93
CA LEU A 82 -2.54 -2.82 2.64
C LEU A 82 -2.14 -1.68 3.59
N GLU A 83 -2.22 -0.42 3.15
CA GLU A 83 -1.99 0.76 3.98
C GLU A 83 -2.94 0.79 5.18
N LYS A 84 -4.24 0.56 4.94
CA LYS A 84 -5.24 0.50 6.02
C LYS A 84 -4.95 -0.63 7.02
N VAL A 85 -4.54 -1.81 6.54
CA VAL A 85 -4.16 -2.94 7.41
C VAL A 85 -2.93 -2.58 8.26
N GLN A 86 -1.93 -1.91 7.67
CA GLN A 86 -0.76 -1.46 8.39
C GLN A 86 -1.11 -0.42 9.47
N GLU A 87 -2.00 0.52 9.17
CA GLU A 87 -2.50 1.50 10.13
C GLU A 87 -3.22 0.83 11.30
N VAL A 88 -4.16 -0.08 11.01
CA VAL A 88 -4.90 -0.84 12.04
C VAL A 88 -3.94 -1.64 12.91
N LYS A 89 -2.95 -2.30 12.30
CA LYS A 89 -1.91 -3.04 13.02
C LYS A 89 -1.10 -2.11 13.93
N GLY A 90 -0.66 -0.96 13.43
CA GLY A 90 0.08 0.03 14.21
C GLY A 90 -0.70 0.52 15.43
N ASN A 91 -1.97 0.88 15.22
CA ASN A 91 -2.88 1.32 16.28
C ASN A 91 -3.13 0.22 17.32
N ALA A 92 -3.31 -1.03 16.89
CA ALA A 92 -3.48 -2.17 17.79
C ALA A 92 -2.22 -2.41 18.64
N LEU A 93 -1.03 -2.36 18.03
CA LEU A 93 0.24 -2.52 18.76
C LEU A 93 0.47 -1.40 19.77
N GLN A 94 0.15 -0.15 19.43
CA GLN A 94 0.24 0.97 20.38
C GLN A 94 -0.71 0.79 21.57
N ARG A 95 -1.96 0.35 21.32
CA ARG A 95 -2.92 0.06 22.39
C ARG A 95 -2.44 -1.06 23.31
N LEU A 96 -1.89 -2.13 22.74
CA LEU A 96 -1.33 -3.24 23.52
C LEU A 96 -0.13 -2.79 24.35
N ALA A 97 0.79 -2.01 23.78
CA ALA A 97 1.93 -1.47 24.50
C ALA A 97 1.51 -0.56 25.66
N ARG A 98 0.51 0.31 25.42
CA ARG A 98 -0.06 1.18 26.45
C ARG A 98 -0.72 0.38 27.58
N SER A 99 -1.60 -0.56 27.23
CA SER A 99 -2.27 -1.41 28.23
C SER A 99 -1.27 -2.25 29.01
N SER A 100 -0.23 -2.80 28.36
CA SER A 100 0.85 -3.50 29.04
C SER A 100 1.56 -2.60 30.06
N LYS A 101 1.89 -1.37 29.68
CA LYS A 101 2.51 -0.40 30.60
C LYS A 101 1.59 -0.04 31.77
N GLU A 102 0.32 0.23 31.51
CA GLU A 102 -0.68 0.57 32.53
C GLU A 102 -0.87 -0.59 33.52
N ASN A 103 -0.99 -1.83 33.03
CA ASN A 103 -1.10 -3.03 33.88
C ASN A 103 0.14 -3.23 34.76
N LYS A 104 1.34 -3.03 34.20
CA LYS A 104 2.59 -3.13 34.97
C LYS A 104 2.68 -2.04 36.04
N GLN A 105 2.24 -0.82 35.74
CA GLN A 105 2.17 0.26 36.73
C GLN A 105 1.17 -0.04 37.85
N GLU A 106 0.01 -0.62 37.52
CA GLU A 106 -0.99 -1.04 38.52
C GLU A 106 -0.41 -2.11 39.46
N ILE A 107 0.32 -3.08 38.92
CA ILE A 107 1.03 -4.11 39.71
C ILE A 107 2.02 -3.45 40.67
N ILE A 108 2.86 -2.54 40.17
CA ILE A 108 3.84 -1.80 40.98
C ILE A 108 3.15 -1.03 42.11
N ASN A 109 2.12 -0.25 41.78
CA ASN A 109 1.38 0.55 42.75
C ASN A 109 0.75 -0.32 43.84
N SER A 110 0.17 -1.46 43.45
CA SER A 110 -0.46 -2.38 44.41
C SER A 110 0.55 -3.01 45.37
N ILE A 111 1.77 -3.27 44.91
CA ILE A 111 2.87 -3.75 45.75
C ILE A 111 3.37 -2.64 46.70
N ILE A 112 3.61 -1.43 46.19
CA ILE A 112 4.11 -0.29 46.97
C ILE A 112 3.12 0.10 48.08
N ASN A 113 1.83 0.13 47.77
CA ASN A 113 0.79 0.51 48.72
C ASN A 113 0.37 -0.62 49.67
N ASN A 114 0.92 -1.83 49.49
CA ASN A 114 0.61 -3.01 50.27
C ASN A 114 -0.91 -3.31 50.32
N ASP A 115 -1.55 -3.27 49.15
CA ASP A 115 -2.97 -3.63 49.00
C ASP A 115 -3.21 -5.09 49.41
N GLU A 116 -4.48 -5.48 49.61
CA GLU A 116 -4.88 -6.85 49.99
C GLU A 116 -4.28 -7.94 49.09
N ASN A 117 -3.98 -7.62 47.82
CA ASN A 117 -3.43 -8.55 46.82
C ASN A 117 -1.92 -8.39 46.57
N ALA A 118 -1.19 -7.59 47.36
CA ALA A 118 0.21 -7.24 47.11
C ALA A 118 1.13 -8.48 46.94
N THR A 119 0.93 -9.52 47.76
CA THR A 119 1.71 -10.77 47.68
C THR A 119 1.52 -11.49 46.34
N ALA A 120 0.28 -11.60 45.87
CA ALA A 120 -0.03 -12.22 44.58
C ALA A 120 0.51 -11.38 43.42
N ARG A 121 0.39 -10.05 43.50
CA ARG A 121 0.94 -9.10 42.52
C ARG A 121 2.46 -9.16 42.44
N LYS A 122 3.15 -9.35 43.57
CA LYS A 122 4.62 -9.53 43.60
C LYS A 122 5.06 -10.82 42.90
N ALA A 123 4.35 -11.94 43.13
CA ALA A 123 4.61 -13.18 42.42
C ALA A 123 4.41 -13.03 40.89
N LEU A 124 3.34 -12.32 40.48
CA LEU A 124 3.09 -12.00 39.08
C LEU A 124 4.19 -11.10 38.48
N ALA A 125 4.64 -10.07 39.20
CA ALA A 125 5.72 -9.18 38.75
C ALA A 125 7.02 -9.96 38.48
N ILE A 126 7.39 -10.90 39.36
CA ILE A 126 8.58 -11.75 39.17
C ILE A 126 8.48 -12.58 37.89
N GLN A 127 7.30 -13.15 37.61
CA GLN A 127 7.08 -13.91 36.37
C GLN A 127 7.19 -13.02 35.13
N ILE A 128 6.59 -11.82 35.16
CA ILE A 128 6.68 -10.86 34.05
C ILE A 128 8.14 -10.44 33.83
N ILE A 129 8.89 -10.13 34.88
CA ILE A 129 10.31 -9.76 34.79
C ILE A 129 11.15 -10.89 34.19
N ALA A 130 10.90 -12.15 34.59
CA ALA A 130 11.60 -13.30 34.02
C ALA A 130 11.35 -13.41 32.51
N ILE A 131 10.08 -13.31 32.10
CA ILE A 131 9.68 -13.33 30.68
C ILE A 131 10.34 -12.15 29.92
N GLU A 132 10.32 -10.94 30.47
CA GLU A 132 10.93 -9.78 29.83
C GLU A 132 12.45 -9.93 29.66
N LYS A 133 13.14 -10.56 30.62
CA LYS A 133 14.57 -10.87 30.51
C LYS A 133 14.84 -11.92 29.44
N GLU A 134 14.05 -12.99 29.38
CA GLU A 134 14.15 -14.02 28.34
C GLU A 134 13.92 -13.43 26.94
N LEU A 135 13.00 -12.48 26.82
CA LEU A 135 12.69 -11.79 25.57
C LEU A 135 13.67 -10.63 25.26
N GLY A 136 14.59 -10.29 26.16
CA GLY A 136 15.54 -9.19 25.98
C GLY A 136 14.91 -7.78 25.98
N ILE A 137 13.71 -7.63 26.56
CA ILE A 137 12.95 -6.36 26.62
C ILE A 137 12.83 -5.81 28.05
N TYR A 138 13.57 -6.38 28.99
CA TYR A 138 13.55 -5.99 30.39
C TYR A 138 14.04 -4.55 30.59
N ASP A 139 13.22 -3.75 31.28
CA ASP A 139 13.51 -2.37 31.67
C ASP A 139 13.72 -2.30 33.19
N ALA A 140 14.98 -2.18 33.61
CA ALA A 140 15.33 -2.12 35.03
C ALA A 140 14.76 -0.88 35.72
N ASP A 141 14.69 0.27 35.03
CA ASP A 141 14.21 1.51 35.60
C ASP A 141 12.71 1.40 35.90
N PHE A 142 11.96 0.75 35.00
CA PHE A 142 10.53 0.51 35.17
C PHE A 142 10.22 -0.34 36.42
N TRP A 143 11.00 -1.39 36.67
CA TRP A 143 10.75 -2.32 37.80
C TRP A 143 11.45 -1.94 39.10
N SER A 144 12.39 -0.99 39.07
CA SER A 144 13.15 -0.52 40.24
C SER A 144 12.34 -0.22 41.50
N PRO A 145 11.07 0.25 41.45
CA PRO A 145 10.32 0.54 42.68
C PRO A 145 9.94 -0.68 43.53
N ILE A 146 10.02 -1.89 42.98
CA ILE A 146 9.59 -3.14 43.66
C ILE A 146 10.68 -4.22 43.69
N LEU A 147 11.88 -3.92 43.18
CA LEU A 147 13.07 -4.76 43.21
C LEU A 147 13.95 -4.42 44.40
#